data_AF-A0A937SXX7-F1
#
_entry.id   AF-A0A937SXX7-F1
#
_cell.length_a   1.000
_cell.length_b   1.000
_cell.length_c   1.000
_cell.angle_alpha   90.00
_cell.angle_beta   90.00
_cell.angle_gamma   90.00
#
_symmetry.space_group_name_H-M   'P 1'
#
loop_
_entity.id
_entity.type
_entity.pdbx_description
1 polymer ?
#
loop_
_entity_poly.entity_id
_entity_poly.type
_entity_poly.pdbx_seq_one_letter_code
_entity_poly.pdbx_strand_id
1 'polypeptide(L)'
;MFCLKSSKRKPRPGAILAAVLIGLLVVMLVGAELTRAIVLHHRQMRVSESRQQSFWLAESAVQRAARALDKSPDYEGETWRVPAEVLGAGSPGVAIIQVEPASDSETGRLIRVQAYYPDETSHRILHERELLVNLPSPGGSP
;
A
#
# COMPACT_ATOMS: atom_id res chain seq x y z
N MET A 1 -0.02 -52.43 55.37
CA MET A 1 -1.29 -51.67 55.41
C MET A 1 -0.96 -50.21 55.71
N PHE A 2 -0.71 -49.39 54.67
CA PHE A 2 -0.39 -47.96 54.83
C PHE A 2 -1.59 -47.13 54.37
N CYS A 3 -2.24 -46.48 55.33
CA CYS A 3 -3.35 -45.58 55.06
C CYS A 3 -2.80 -44.19 54.74
N LEU A 4 -2.84 -43.77 53.47
CA LEU A 4 -2.55 -42.38 53.11
C LEU A 4 -3.71 -41.48 53.58
N LYS A 5 -3.45 -40.68 54.61
CA LYS A 5 -4.35 -39.63 55.08
C LYS A 5 -4.25 -38.43 54.14
N SER A 6 -5.14 -38.38 53.15
CA SER A 6 -5.30 -37.21 52.27
C SER A 6 -5.88 -36.04 53.08
N SER A 7 -5.05 -35.01 53.31
CA SER A 7 -5.46 -33.79 54.01
C SER A 7 -6.25 -32.89 53.05
N LYS A 8 -7.58 -32.89 53.19
CA LYS A 8 -8.44 -31.89 52.54
C LYS A 8 -8.16 -30.52 53.16
N ARG A 9 -7.31 -29.72 52.53
CA ARG A 9 -7.14 -28.30 52.88
C ARG A 9 -8.46 -27.58 52.61
N LYS A 10 -9.05 -26.98 53.65
CA LYS A 10 -10.19 -26.06 53.46
C LYS A 10 -9.72 -24.91 52.57
N PRO A 11 -10.42 -24.57 51.47
CA PRO A 11 -10.06 -23.43 50.66
C PRO A 11 -10.17 -22.19 51.53
N ARG A 12 -9.04 -21.50 51.70
CA ARG A 12 -9.01 -20.22 52.38
C ARG A 12 -9.68 -19.23 51.43
N PRO A 13 -10.68 -18.43 51.87
CA PRO A 13 -11.42 -17.54 50.97
C PRO A 13 -10.49 -16.56 50.24
N GLY A 14 -9.36 -16.18 50.84
CA GLY A 14 -8.33 -15.36 50.19
C GLY A 14 -7.64 -16.03 48.99
N ALA A 15 -7.55 -17.37 48.95
CA ALA A 15 -6.95 -18.09 47.82
C ALA A 15 -7.86 -18.06 46.58
N ILE A 16 -9.19 -18.07 46.79
CA ILE A 16 -10.16 -17.95 45.69
C ILE A 16 -10.10 -16.54 45.10
N LEU A 17 -10.07 -15.50 45.95
CA LEU A 17 -9.93 -14.11 45.49
C LEU A 17 -8.62 -13.91 44.71
N ALA A 18 -7.50 -14.44 45.22
CA ALA A 18 -6.21 -14.35 44.53
C ALA A 18 -6.25 -15.04 43.15
N ALA A 19 -6.86 -16.23 43.06
CA ALA A 19 -7.00 -16.94 41.79
C ALA A 19 -7.84 -16.17 40.77
N VAL A 20 -8.94 -15.54 41.21
CA VAL A 20 -9.80 -14.70 40.34
C VAL A 20 -9.05 -13.46 39.86
N LEU A 21 -8.31 -12.78 40.75
CA LEU A 21 -7.52 -11.59 40.39
C LEU A 21 -6.41 -11.92 39.39
N ILE A 22 -5.72 -13.05 39.57
CA ILE A 22 -4.72 -13.53 38.60
C ILE A 22 -5.40 -13.85 37.26
N GLY A 23 -6.55 -14.51 37.27
CA GLY A 23 -7.32 -14.79 36.05
C GLY A 23 -7.69 -13.51 35.30
N LEU A 24 -8.22 -12.51 36.00
CA LEU A 24 -8.54 -11.21 35.43
C LEU A 24 -7.31 -10.47 34.89
N LEU A 25 -6.18 -10.54 35.61
CA LEU A 25 -4.92 -9.96 35.17
C LEU A 25 -4.43 -10.60 33.86
N VAL A 26 -4.49 -11.92 33.76
CA VAL A 26 -4.11 -12.65 32.54
C VAL A 26 -5.03 -12.26 31.38
N VAL A 27 -6.35 -12.20 31.61
CA VAL A 27 -7.32 -11.79 30.58
C VAL A 27 -7.06 -10.35 30.10
N MET A 28 -6.76 -9.42 31.01
CA MET A 28 -6.41 -8.03 30.64
C MET A 28 -5.11 -7.96 29.82
N LEU A 29 -4.06 -8.70 30.20
CA LEU A 29 -2.79 -8.72 29.46
C LEU A 29 -2.98 -9.26 28.05
N VAL A 30 -3.72 -10.36 27.90
CA VAL A 30 -4.04 -10.94 26.59
C VAL A 30 -4.90 -9.97 25.76
N GLY A 31 -5.93 -9.37 26.35
CA GLY A 31 -6.78 -8.39 25.67
C GLY A 31 -6.01 -7.14 25.20
N ALA A 32 -5.05 -6.67 25.98
CA ALA A 32 -4.20 -5.53 25.63
C ALA A 32 -3.29 -5.84 24.42
N GLU A 33 -2.73 -7.05 24.34
CA GLU A 33 -1.93 -7.46 23.18
C GLU A 33 -2.78 -7.62 21.91
N LEU A 34 -3.97 -8.20 22.01
CA LEU A 34 -4.89 -8.33 20.86
C LEU A 34 -5.34 -6.97 20.35
N THR A 35 -5.73 -6.04 21.23
CA THR A 35 -6.10 -4.68 20.82
C THR A 35 -4.95 -3.94 20.16
N ARG A 36 -3.72 -4.09 20.68
CA ARG A 36 -2.53 -3.53 20.05
C ARG A 36 -2.25 -4.14 18.68
N ALA A 37 -2.41 -5.45 18.53
CA ALA A 37 -2.26 -6.15 17.25
C ALA A 37 -3.29 -5.69 16.22
N ILE A 38 -4.55 -5.52 16.61
CA ILE A 38 -5.62 -5.02 15.74
C ILE A 38 -5.35 -3.59 15.29
N VAL A 39 -4.94 -2.70 16.19
CA VAL A 39 -4.58 -1.32 15.86
C VAL A 39 -3.38 -1.26 14.91
N LEU A 40 -2.37 -2.11 15.16
CA LEU A 40 -1.19 -2.19 14.29
C LEU A 40 -1.57 -2.72 12.89
N HIS A 41 -2.44 -3.72 12.82
CA HIS A 41 -2.90 -4.30 11.56
C HIS A 41 -3.72 -3.32 10.73
N HIS A 42 -4.60 -2.53 11.37
CA HIS A 42 -5.32 -1.45 10.70
C HIS A 42 -4.39 -0.39 10.10
N ARG A 43 -3.32 -0.02 10.82
CA ARG A 43 -2.34 0.94 10.31
C ARG A 43 -1.57 0.40 9.11
N GLN A 44 -1.27 -0.89 9.09
CA GLN A 44 -0.63 -1.57 7.95
C GLN A 44 -1.56 -1.65 6.73
N MET A 45 -2.84 -1.95 6.91
CA MET A 45 -3.82 -2.00 5.81
C MET A 45 -3.94 -0.66 5.06
N ARG A 46 -3.96 0.48 5.78
CA ARG A 46 -4.03 1.80 5.13
C ARG A 46 -2.79 2.14 4.30
N VAL A 47 -1.62 1.68 4.74
CA VAL A 47 -0.36 1.86 4.00
C VAL A 47 -0.34 0.97 2.76
N SER A 48 -0.81 -0.28 2.85
CA SER A 48 -0.91 -1.16 1.68
C SER A 48 -1.89 -0.66 0.63
N GLU A 49 -3.05 -0.13 1.04
CA GLU A 49 -4.03 0.47 0.12
C GLU A 49 -3.42 1.66 -0.65
N SER A 50 -2.69 2.53 0.05
CA SER A 50 -2.06 3.70 -0.57
C SER A 50 -0.97 3.33 -1.58
N ARG A 51 -0.19 2.28 -1.29
CA ARG A 51 0.81 1.73 -2.23
C ARG A 51 0.14 1.12 -3.45
N GLN A 52 -0.96 0.41 -3.27
CA GLN A 52 -1.69 -0.19 -4.38
C GLN A 52 -2.31 0.90 -5.28
N GLN A 53 -2.86 1.96 -4.68
CA GLN A 53 -3.47 3.07 -5.43
C GLN A 53 -2.45 3.83 -6.27
N SER A 54 -1.28 4.15 -5.71
CA SER A 54 -0.19 4.80 -6.44
C SER A 54 0.37 3.92 -7.56
N PHE A 55 0.45 2.61 -7.34
CA PHE A 55 0.83 1.66 -8.39
C PHE A 55 -0.16 1.66 -9.57
N TRP A 56 -1.47 1.55 -9.30
CA TRP A 56 -2.49 1.59 -10.35
C TRP A 56 -2.51 2.93 -11.09
N LEU A 57 -2.26 4.04 -10.39
CA LEU A 57 -2.15 5.37 -10.99
C LEU A 57 -0.94 5.44 -11.94
N ALA A 58 0.22 4.91 -11.54
CA ALA A 58 1.40 4.85 -12.40
C ALA A 58 1.15 3.98 -13.65
N GLU A 59 0.57 2.80 -13.48
CA GLU A 59 0.29 1.89 -14.61
C GLU A 59 -0.68 2.52 -15.62
N SER A 60 -1.73 3.18 -15.11
CA SER A 60 -2.71 3.88 -15.94
C SER A 60 -2.08 5.06 -16.70
N ALA A 61 -1.17 5.79 -16.06
CA ALA A 61 -0.44 6.89 -16.66
C ALA A 61 0.53 6.41 -17.76
N VAL A 62 1.20 5.27 -17.58
CA VAL A 62 2.03 4.65 -18.62
C VAL A 62 1.19 4.28 -19.84
N GLN A 63 0.04 3.64 -19.65
CA GLN A 63 -0.86 3.28 -20.75
C GLN A 63 -1.40 4.51 -21.49
N ARG A 64 -1.68 5.59 -20.74
CA ARG A 64 -2.10 6.88 -21.29
C ARG A 64 -0.99 7.49 -22.14
N ALA A 65 0.25 7.51 -21.64
CA ALA A 65 1.42 8.00 -22.37
C ALA A 65 1.69 7.20 -23.65
N ALA A 66 1.62 5.87 -23.59
CA ALA A 66 1.79 5.01 -24.75
C ALA A 66 0.74 5.30 -25.84
N ARG A 67 -0.52 5.49 -25.47
CA ARG A 67 -1.59 5.89 -26.41
C ARG A 67 -1.41 7.30 -26.95
N ALA A 68 -0.86 8.22 -26.16
CA ALA A 68 -0.57 9.57 -26.61
C ALA A 68 0.57 9.58 -27.64
N LEU A 69 1.63 8.79 -27.40
CA LEU A 69 2.75 8.62 -28.31
C LEU A 69 2.38 7.94 -29.62
N ASP A 70 1.49 6.94 -29.59
CA ASP A 70 0.97 6.28 -30.79
C ASP A 70 0.18 7.25 -31.70
N LYS A 71 -0.52 8.20 -31.10
CA LYS A 71 -1.27 9.24 -31.83
C LYS A 71 -0.40 10.43 -32.27
N SER A 72 0.58 10.79 -31.46
CA SER A 72 1.42 11.97 -31.66
C SER A 72 2.85 11.65 -31.22
N PRO A 73 3.77 11.36 -32.16
CA PRO A 73 5.17 11.07 -31.87
C PRO A 73 5.92 12.20 -31.15
N ASP A 74 5.41 13.43 -31.24
CA ASP A 74 5.97 14.65 -30.61
C ASP A 74 5.46 14.87 -29.18
N TYR A 75 4.80 13.90 -28.56
CA TYR A 75 4.31 14.01 -27.20
C TYR A 75 5.46 13.97 -26.17
N GLU A 76 5.68 15.08 -25.46
CA GLU A 76 6.76 15.23 -24.47
C GLU A 76 6.36 14.82 -23.04
N GLY A 77 5.06 14.67 -22.76
CA GLY A 77 4.54 14.37 -21.43
C GLY A 77 3.38 15.27 -21.01
N GLU A 78 2.78 14.96 -19.86
CA GLU A 78 1.69 15.74 -19.28
C GLU A 78 1.62 15.51 -17.75
N THR A 79 1.00 16.44 -17.02
CA THR A 79 0.61 16.22 -15.62
C THR A 79 -0.85 15.83 -15.58
N TRP A 80 -1.13 14.58 -15.22
CA TRP A 80 -2.48 14.05 -15.10
C TRP A 80 -2.93 14.03 -13.64
N ARG A 81 -3.90 14.87 -13.29
CA ARG A 81 -4.53 14.90 -11.96
C ARG A 81 -5.83 14.10 -11.99
N VAL A 82 -5.97 13.13 -11.09
CA VAL A 82 -7.15 12.27 -10.96
C VAL A 82 -7.92 12.65 -9.69
N PRO A 83 -9.20 13.07 -9.81
CA PRO A 83 -10.04 13.37 -8.66
C PRO A 83 -10.24 12.15 -7.74
N ALA A 84 -10.48 12.41 -6.45
CA ALA A 84 -10.67 11.40 -5.43
C ALA A 84 -11.85 10.45 -5.76
N GLU A 85 -12.89 11.00 -6.37
CA GLU A 85 -14.12 10.31 -6.75
C GLU A 85 -13.86 9.23 -7.81
N VAL A 86 -12.95 9.51 -8.75
CA VAL A 86 -12.58 8.58 -9.82
C VAL A 86 -11.65 7.49 -9.30
N LEU A 87 -10.83 7.81 -8.30
CA LEU A 87 -9.93 6.87 -7.65
C LEU A 87 -10.65 5.95 -6.64
N GLY A 88 -11.91 6.24 -6.30
CA GLY A 88 -12.61 5.54 -5.21
C GLY A 88 -11.92 5.72 -3.85
N ALA A 89 -11.18 6.82 -3.69
CA ALA A 89 -10.23 7.02 -2.62
C ALA A 89 -10.54 8.31 -1.85
N GLY A 90 -9.98 8.44 -0.63
CA GLY A 90 -10.23 9.60 0.22
C GLY A 90 -9.49 10.88 -0.19
N SER A 91 -8.69 10.85 -1.25
CA SER A 91 -7.83 11.97 -1.67
C SER A 91 -7.54 11.93 -3.18
N PRO A 92 -7.25 13.08 -3.82
CA PRO A 92 -6.83 13.10 -5.22
C PRO A 92 -5.42 12.53 -5.40
N GLY A 93 -5.14 12.03 -6.61
CA GLY A 93 -3.83 11.55 -7.02
C GLY A 93 -3.30 12.35 -8.22
N VAL A 94 -1.98 12.42 -8.36
CA VAL A 94 -1.32 13.12 -9.48
C VAL A 94 -0.27 12.20 -10.09
N ALA A 95 -0.29 12.07 -11.42
CA ALA A 95 0.76 11.41 -12.19
C ALA A 95 1.46 12.43 -13.09
N ILE A 96 2.78 12.55 -12.96
CA ILE A 96 3.62 13.34 -13.86
C ILE A 96 4.23 12.37 -14.87
N ILE A 97 3.95 12.61 -16.14
CA ILE A 97 4.45 11.82 -17.26
C ILE A 97 5.49 12.66 -17.98
N GLN A 98 6.69 12.11 -18.18
CA GLN A 98 7.76 12.69 -18.98
C GLN A 98 8.19 11.68 -20.03
N VAL A 99 8.36 12.12 -21.26
CA VAL A 99 8.86 11.28 -22.35
C VAL A 99 10.18 11.85 -22.84
N GLU A 100 11.22 11.05 -22.76
CA GLU A 100 12.57 11.38 -23.22
C GLU A 100 12.95 10.49 -24.41
N PRO A 101 13.74 10.99 -25.38
CA PRO A 101 14.32 10.13 -26.41
C PRO A 101 15.29 9.13 -25.78
N ALA A 102 15.15 7.84 -26.11
CA ALA A 102 16.03 6.82 -25.57
C ALA A 102 17.44 6.99 -26.15
N SER A 103 18.46 7.13 -25.29
CA SER A 103 19.85 7.41 -25.71
C SER A 103 20.48 6.33 -26.60
N ASP A 104 19.88 5.14 -26.63
CA ASP A 104 20.39 3.92 -27.28
C ASP A 104 19.56 3.51 -28.52
N SER A 105 18.58 4.32 -28.97
CA SER A 105 17.72 4.01 -30.13
C SER A 105 17.15 5.26 -30.81
N GLU A 106 17.31 5.39 -32.14
CA GLU A 106 16.68 6.48 -32.93
C GLU A 106 15.14 6.45 -32.89
N THR A 107 14.54 5.29 -32.60
CA THR A 107 13.08 5.07 -32.56
C THR A 107 12.55 4.75 -31.16
N GLY A 108 13.42 4.65 -30.15
CA GLY A 108 13.04 4.40 -28.77
C GLY A 108 12.56 5.67 -28.07
N ARG A 109 11.50 5.57 -27.28
CA ARG A 109 11.09 6.60 -26.33
C ARG A 109 11.08 6.01 -24.93
N LEU A 110 11.76 6.70 -24.00
CA LEU A 110 11.73 6.38 -22.58
C LEU A 110 10.58 7.14 -21.94
N ILE A 111 9.61 6.42 -21.38
CA ILE A 111 8.51 7.02 -20.62
C ILE A 111 8.85 6.92 -19.14
N ARG A 112 9.05 8.07 -18.49
CA ARG A 112 9.20 8.19 -17.04
C ARG A 112 7.87 8.65 -16.44
N VAL A 113 7.33 7.87 -15.51
CA VAL A 113 6.08 8.20 -14.82
C VAL A 113 6.33 8.27 -13.32
N GLN A 114 5.96 9.40 -12.72
CA GLN A 114 5.98 9.62 -11.29
C GLN A 114 4.56 9.79 -10.78
N ALA A 115 4.08 8.82 -10.00
CA ALA A 115 2.74 8.86 -9.41
C ALA A 115 2.80 9.21 -7.92
N TYR A 116 1.94 10.15 -7.51
CA TYR A 116 1.81 10.66 -6.16
C TYR A 116 0.40 10.39 -5.63
N TYR A 117 0.34 9.80 -4.44
CA TYR A 117 -0.90 9.64 -3.68
C TYR A 117 -0.59 9.60 -2.17
N PRO A 118 -1.26 10.41 -1.34
CA PRO A 118 -2.18 11.52 -1.66
C PRO A 118 -1.48 12.83 -2.08
N ASP A 119 -2.19 13.76 -2.74
CA ASP A 119 -1.67 15.08 -3.21
C ASP A 119 -1.35 16.08 -2.06
N GLU A 120 -1.75 15.79 -0.82
CA GLU A 120 -1.45 16.67 0.32
C GLU A 120 0.04 16.60 0.75
N THR A 121 0.64 17.78 0.78
CA THR A 121 2.05 18.15 0.74
C THR A 121 2.97 17.64 1.87
N SER A 122 2.49 16.82 2.81
CA SER A 122 3.28 16.45 4.00
C SER A 122 3.74 14.99 4.05
N HIS A 123 3.10 14.05 3.32
CA HIS A 123 3.45 12.62 3.37
C HIS A 123 3.35 11.97 1.98
N ARG A 124 4.26 12.34 1.06
CA ARG A 124 4.30 11.76 -0.29
C ARG A 124 4.96 10.38 -0.28
N ILE A 125 4.20 9.36 -0.67
CA ILE A 125 4.77 8.08 -1.13
C ILE A 125 5.02 8.24 -2.62
N LEU A 126 6.29 8.31 -3.02
CA LEU A 126 6.71 8.46 -4.42
C LEU A 126 6.91 7.06 -5.01
N HIS A 127 6.11 6.73 -6.03
CA HIS A 127 6.33 5.55 -6.85
C HIS A 127 6.75 6.01 -8.24
N GLU A 128 8.00 5.74 -8.58
CA GLU A 128 8.61 6.03 -9.88
C GLU A 128 8.67 4.74 -10.70
N ARG A 129 8.22 4.81 -11.95
CA ARG A 129 8.31 3.71 -12.90
C ARG A 129 8.80 4.23 -14.24
N GLU A 130 9.83 3.58 -14.76
CA GLU A 130 10.38 3.82 -16.09
C GLU A 130 9.99 2.66 -17.01
N LEU A 131 9.48 2.98 -18.20
CA LEU A 131 9.20 1.99 -19.24
C LEU A 131 9.82 2.45 -20.57
N LEU A 132 10.66 1.58 -21.14
CA LEU A 132 11.14 1.74 -22.51
C LEU A 132 10.06 1.27 -23.48
N VAL A 133 9.62 2.17 -24.36
CA VAL A 133 8.69 1.84 -25.44
C VAL A 133 9.43 1.98 -26.76
N ASN A 134 9.52 0.88 -27.52
CA ASN A 134 9.97 0.92 -28.90
C ASN A 134 8.79 1.36 -29.77
N LEU A 135 8.91 2.49 -30.47
CA LEU A 135 7.90 2.92 -31.42
C LEU A 135 7.94 2.01 -32.65
N PRO A 136 6.79 1.57 -33.19
CA PRO A 136 6.76 0.89 -34.48
C PRO A 136 7.25 1.85 -35.56
N SER A 137 8.23 1.39 -36.36
CA SER A 137 8.82 2.15 -37.46
C SER A 137 7.74 2.65 -38.43
N PRO A 138 7.77 3.92 -38.89
CA PRO A 138 6.73 4.52 -39.75
C PRO A 138 6.70 3.98 -41.20
N GLY A 139 6.97 2.69 -41.43
CA GLY A 139 7.14 2.08 -42.75
C GLY A 139 6.57 0.67 -42.95
N GLY A 140 5.79 0.12 -42.02
CA GLY A 140 5.18 -1.21 -42.18
C GLY A 140 3.74 -1.15 -42.70
N SER A 141 3.55 -1.08 -44.02
CA SER A 141 2.25 -1.39 -44.65
C SER A 141 2.11 -2.91 -44.85
N PRO A 142 0.88 -3.47 -44.78
CA PRO A 142 0.62 -4.89 -45.06
C PRO A 142 0.89 -5.27 -46.52
#